data_AF-A0A523HZ18-F1
#
_entry.id   AF-A0A523HZ18-F1
#
_cell.length_a   1.000
_cell.length_b   1.000
_cell.length_c   1.000
_cell.angle_alpha   90.00
_cell.angle_beta   90.00
_cell.angle_gamma   90.00
#
_symmetry.space_group_name_H-M   'P 1'
#
loop_
_entity.id
_entity.type
_entity.pdbx_description
1 polymer ?
#
loop_
_entity_poly.entity_id
_entity_poly.type
_entity_poly.pdbx_seq_one_letter_code
_entity_poly.pdbx_strand_id
1 'polypeptide(L)'
;MERAERAERAKRTEKEHASKHVDIESKRFFFDVKENHKGKYLRITELSGGRSCIVIPLGGITLFKERLMEVIEEAEKLIDAPPSF
;
A
#
# COMPACT_ATOMS: atom_id res chain seq x y z
N MET A 1 3.71 -7.04 26.70
CA MET A 1 2.33 -7.58 26.62
C MET A 1 1.33 -6.52 26.17
N GLU A 2 1.32 -5.32 26.76
CA GLU A 2 0.40 -4.20 26.44
C GLU A 2 0.31 -3.79 24.95
N ARG A 3 1.44 -3.71 24.22
CA ARG A 3 1.45 -3.36 22.78
C ARG A 3 0.79 -4.42 21.90
N ALA A 4 0.95 -5.70 22.25
CA ALA A 4 0.37 -6.81 21.49
C ALA A 4 -1.15 -6.86 21.67
N GLU A 5 -1.63 -6.67 22.90
CA GLU A 5 -3.06 -6.63 23.22
C GLU A 5 -3.76 -5.43 22.56
N ARG A 6 -3.11 -4.27 22.52
CA ARG A 6 -3.63 -3.07 21.83
C ARG A 6 -3.71 -3.27 20.31
N ALA A 7 -2.73 -3.97 19.73
CA ALA A 7 -2.74 -4.32 18.30
C ALA A 7 -3.83 -5.36 17.97
N GLU A 8 -4.11 -6.28 18.89
CA GLU A 8 -5.16 -7.30 18.73
C GLU A 8 -6.57 -6.70 18.86
N ARG A 9 -6.79 -5.80 19.83
CA ARG A 9 -8.02 -5.00 19.92
C ARG A 9 -8.24 -4.11 18.70
N ALA A 10 -7.18 -3.51 18.17
CA ALA A 10 -7.23 -2.70 16.95
C ALA A 10 -7.61 -3.56 15.73
N LYS A 11 -7.07 -4.79 15.60
CA LYS A 11 -7.49 -5.73 14.56
C LYS A 11 -8.97 -6.11 14.65
N ARG A 12 -9.54 -6.25 15.85
CA ARG A 12 -10.94 -6.66 16.05
C ARG A 12 -11.97 -5.58 15.67
N THR A 13 -11.55 -4.32 15.56
CA THR A 13 -12.41 -3.18 15.20
C THR A 13 -12.14 -2.63 13.80
N GLU A 14 -11.24 -3.27 13.06
CA GLU A 14 -10.86 -2.85 11.72
C GLU A 14 -11.80 -3.47 10.68
N LYS A 15 -12.61 -2.65 10.01
CA LYS A 15 -13.45 -3.08 8.89
C LYS A 15 -12.65 -3.04 7.60
N GLU A 16 -12.69 -4.12 6.84
CA GLU A 16 -12.10 -4.19 5.50
C GLU A 16 -13.14 -3.87 4.43
N HIS A 17 -12.80 -2.99 3.50
CA HIS A 17 -13.66 -2.60 2.36
C HIS A 17 -13.19 -3.24 1.05
N ALA A 18 -11.87 -3.39 0.86
CA ALA A 18 -11.29 -4.06 -0.29
C ALA A 18 -9.88 -4.57 0.03
N SER A 19 -9.47 -5.67 -0.61
CA SER A 19 -8.10 -6.17 -0.59
C SER A 19 -7.72 -6.71 -1.97
N LYS A 20 -6.53 -6.37 -2.45
CA LYS A 20 -5.92 -6.85 -3.70
C LYS A 20 -4.43 -7.09 -3.47
N HIS A 21 -3.82 -7.93 -4.30
CA HIS A 21 -2.37 -8.09 -4.31
C HIS A 21 -1.83 -8.30 -5.72
N VAL A 22 -0.53 -8.09 -5.88
CA VAL A 22 0.24 -8.42 -7.08
C VAL A 22 1.58 -9.02 -6.66
N ASP A 23 2.01 -10.03 -7.42
CA ASP A 23 3.32 -10.66 -7.27
C ASP A 23 4.22 -10.14 -8.41
N ILE A 24 5.38 -9.59 -8.05
CA ILE A 24 6.38 -9.04 -8.99
C ILE A 24 7.74 -9.58 -8.55
N GLU A 25 8.34 -10.42 -9.40
CA GLU A 25 9.60 -11.12 -9.09
C GLU A 25 9.54 -11.86 -7.74
N SER A 26 10.39 -11.46 -6.78
CA SER A 26 10.45 -12.02 -5.42
C SER A 26 9.60 -11.26 -4.40
N LYS A 27 8.84 -10.25 -4.85
CA LYS A 27 8.06 -9.35 -4.00
C LYS A 27 6.56 -9.57 -4.18
N ARG A 28 5.83 -9.51 -3.07
CA ARG A 28 4.36 -9.48 -3.05
C ARG A 28 3.86 -8.18 -2.44
N PHE A 29 3.05 -7.44 -3.18
CA PHE A 29 2.44 -6.20 -2.71
C PHE A 29 0.95 -6.41 -2.43
N PHE A 30 0.47 -5.97 -1.26
CA PHE A 30 -0.94 -5.95 -0.88
C PHE A 30 -1.46 -4.53 -0.81
N PHE A 31 -2.69 -4.31 -1.29
CA PHE A 31 -3.40 -3.04 -1.28
C PHE A 31 -4.73 -3.22 -0.56
N ASP A 32 -4.80 -2.76 0.68
CA ASP A 32 -5.95 -2.94 1.55
C ASP A 32 -6.65 -1.61 1.84
N VAL A 33 -7.94 -1.47 1.51
CA VAL A 33 -8.76 -0.35 1.98
C VAL A 33 -9.48 -0.76 3.25
N LYS A 34 -9.17 -0.10 4.36
CA LYS A 34 -9.66 -0.45 5.70
C LYS A 34 -10.19 0.77 6.46
N GLU A 35 -10.86 0.51 7.56
CA GLU A 35 -11.45 1.51 8.44
C GLU A 35 -11.26 1.13 9.89
N ASN A 36 -10.80 2.07 10.71
CA ASN A 36 -10.73 1.93 12.16
C ASN A 36 -11.37 3.16 12.83
N HIS A 37 -11.27 3.27 14.16
CA HIS A 37 -11.83 4.39 14.91
C HIS A 37 -11.30 5.78 14.53
N LYS A 38 -10.16 5.87 13.81
CA LYS A 38 -9.59 7.13 13.30
C LYS A 38 -10.05 7.48 11.88
N GLY A 39 -10.81 6.58 11.25
CA GLY A 39 -11.33 6.75 9.89
C GLY A 39 -10.81 5.70 8.91
N LYS A 40 -11.03 5.98 7.62
CA LYS A 40 -10.70 5.09 6.51
C LYS A 40 -9.31 5.39 5.95
N TYR A 41 -8.59 4.34 5.57
CA TYR A 41 -7.24 4.44 5.02
C TYR A 41 -6.95 3.31 4.00
N LEU A 42 -5.99 3.56 3.10
CA LEU A 42 -5.36 2.56 2.26
C LEU A 42 -4.05 2.13 2.93
N ARG A 43 -3.83 0.82 3.05
CA ARG A 43 -2.54 0.26 3.48
C ARG A 43 -1.90 -0.49 2.33
N ILE A 44 -0.67 -0.12 2.00
CA ILE A 44 0.15 -0.82 1.01
C ILE A 44 1.21 -1.58 1.77
N THR A 45 1.26 -2.91 1.62
CA THR A 45 2.23 -3.78 2.30
C THR A 45 3.11 -4.47 1.26
N GLU A 46 4.42 -4.41 1.41
CA GLU A 46 5.39 -5.19 0.65
C GLU A 46 5.89 -6.35 1.50
N LEU A 47 5.93 -7.54 0.91
CA LEU A 47 6.59 -8.73 1.46
C LEU A 47 7.77 -9.13 0.56
N SER A 48 8.98 -9.08 1.10
CA SER A 48 10.22 -9.45 0.38
C SER A 48 11.33 -9.83 1.38
N GLY A 49 11.37 -11.10 1.83
CA GLY A 49 12.27 -11.54 2.92
C GLY A 49 12.00 -10.88 4.30
N GLY A 50 11.16 -9.86 4.33
CA GLY A 50 10.64 -9.13 5.48
C GLY A 50 9.32 -8.44 5.09
N ARG A 51 8.75 -7.65 6.02
CA ARG A 51 7.47 -6.95 5.82
C ARG A 51 7.64 -5.45 6.04
N SER A 52 7.32 -4.65 5.04
CA SER A 52 7.23 -3.19 5.10
C SER A 52 5.80 -2.76 4.74
N CYS A 53 5.32 -1.63 5.29
CA CYS A 53 4.03 -1.08 4.87
C CYS A 53 3.94 0.43 5.08
N ILE A 54 3.13 1.08 4.25
CA ILE A 54 2.71 2.47 4.40
C ILE A 54 1.19 2.56 4.56
N VAL A 55 0.73 3.64 5.19
CA VAL A 55 -0.70 3.92 5.40
C VAL A 55 -1.02 5.32 4.87
N ILE A 56 -2.03 5.40 4.00
CA ILE A 56 -2.48 6.63 3.36
C ILE A 56 -3.92 6.89 3.81
N PRO A 57 -4.21 8.00 4.53
CA PRO A 57 -5.58 8.37 4.86
C PRO A 57 -6.42 8.58 3.59
N LEU A 58 -7.67 8.09 3.58
CA LEU A 58 -8.51 8.20 2.38
C LEU A 58 -8.80 9.65 1.97
N GLY A 59 -8.75 10.60 2.90
CA GLY A 59 -8.92 12.03 2.59
C GLY A 59 -7.86 12.59 1.63
N GLY A 60 -6.68 11.97 1.54
CA GLY A 60 -5.60 12.37 0.62
C GLY A 60 -5.43 11.45 -0.59
N ILE A 61 -6.33 10.50 -0.83
CA ILE A 61 -6.11 9.43 -1.81
C ILE A 61 -6.06 9.94 -3.26
N THR A 62 -6.85 10.96 -3.59
CA THR A 62 -6.87 11.56 -4.93
C THR A 62 -5.53 12.24 -5.24
N LEU A 63 -5.03 13.07 -4.33
CA LEU A 63 -3.72 13.72 -4.48
C LEU A 63 -2.58 12.69 -4.54
N PHE A 64 -2.64 11.64 -3.73
CA PHE A 64 -1.66 10.55 -3.78
C PHE A 64 -1.68 9.83 -5.14
N LYS A 65 -2.88 9.54 -5.67
CA LYS A 65 -3.06 8.93 -7.00
C LYS A 65 -2.46 9.82 -8.10
N GLU A 66 -2.77 11.12 -8.11
CA GLU A 66 -2.27 12.05 -9.12
C GLU A 66 -0.74 12.05 -9.17
N ARG A 67 -0.08 12.23 -8.02
CA ARG A 67 1.39 12.22 -7.96
C ARG A 67 2.01 10.87 -8.29
N LEU A 68 1.35 9.77 -7.88
CA LEU A 68 1.82 8.43 -8.21
C LEU A 68 1.73 8.18 -9.72
N MET A 69 0.65 8.61 -10.38
CA MET A 69 0.48 8.47 -11.82
C MET A 69 1.53 9.28 -12.61
N GLU A 70 1.79 10.53 -12.23
CA GLU A 70 2.84 11.36 -12.84
C GLU A 70 4.20 10.64 -12.82
N VAL A 71 4.57 10.06 -11.68
CA VAL A 71 5.85 9.32 -11.53
C VAL A 71 5.85 8.00 -12.31
N ILE A 72 4.71 7.30 -12.39
CA ILE A 72 4.59 6.06 -13.19
C ILE A 72 4.79 6.38 -14.68
N GLU A 73 4.15 7.43 -15.20
CA GLU A 73 4.31 7.85 -16.60
C GLU A 73 5.79 8.20 -16.92
N GLU A 74 6.53 8.76 -15.97
CA GLU A 74 7.98 8.98 -16.13
C GLU A 74 8.78 7.67 -16.10
N ALA A 75 8.43 6.73 -15.22
CA ALA A 75 9.10 5.45 -15.10
C ALA A 75 8.88 4.55 -16.32
N GLU A 76 7.68 4.55 -16.90
CA GLU A 76 7.34 3.75 -18.10
C GLU A 76 8.19 4.14 -19.31
N LYS A 77 8.58 5.41 -19.43
CA LYS A 77 9.51 5.87 -20.49
C LYS A 77 10.88 5.19 -20.41
N LEU A 78 11.27 4.67 -19.25
CA LEU A 78 12.52 3.93 -19.07
C LEU A 78 12.40 2.46 -19.47
N ILE A 79 11.18 1.92 -19.52
CA ILE A 79 10.91 0.54 -19.94
C ILE A 79 11.02 0.42 -21.46
N ASP A 80 10.50 1.41 -22.18
CA ASP A 80 10.50 1.44 -23.65
C ASP A 80 11.79 2.05 -24.24
N ALA A 81 12.72 2.50 -23.40
CA ALA A 81 14.00 3.01 -23.85
C ALA A 81 14.82 1.84 -24.43
N PRO A 82 15.30 1.93 -25.69
CA PRO A 82 16.20 0.91 -26.22
C PRO A 82 17.43 0.82 -25.30
N PRO A 83 17.94 -0.40 -25.04
CA PRO A 83 19.15 -0.54 -24.24
C PRO A 83 20.24 0.34 -24.84
N SER A 84 20.79 1.23 -24.02
CA SER A 84 21.96 2.01 -24.39
C SER A 84 23.11 1.01 -24.59
N PHE A 85 23.41 0.72 -25.86
CA PHE A 85 24.60 -0.03 -26.28
C PHE A 85 25.86 0.82 -26.17
#